data_AF-A0A954GA87-F1
#
_entry.id   AF-A0A954GA87-F1
#
_cell.length_a   1.000
_cell.length_b   1.000
_cell.length_c   1.000
_cell.angle_alpha   90.00
_cell.angle_beta   90.00
_cell.angle_gamma   90.00
#
_symmetry.space_group_name_H-M   'P 1'
#
loop_
_entity.id
_entity.type
_entity.pdbx_description
1 polymer ?
#
loop_
_entity_poly.entity_id
_entity_poly.type
_entity_poly.pdbx_seq_one_letter_code
_entity_poly.pdbx_strand_id
1 'polypeptide(L)'
;MGLSSNPEFPNNALWASDDRLQTIVDSAMDAIITMNIDGYVLDWNRRAEEIFGWSRDEATGSSVSELIIPPQYLNQHQDGLRQFKATGKGRLINN
;
A
#
# COMPACT_ATOMS: atom_id res chain seq x y z
N MET A 1 -6.29 54.96 14.25
CA MET A 1 -7.11 54.52 13.11
C MET A 1 -6.55 53.16 12.68
N GLY A 2 -7.31 52.07 12.88
CA GLY A 2 -7.03 50.68 12.46
C GLY A 2 -5.94 49.95 13.26
N LEU A 3 -6.21 49.19 14.32
CA LEU A 3 -6.81 47.83 14.43
C LEU A 3 -5.95 46.70 13.85
N SER A 4 -5.52 45.80 14.76
CA SER A 4 -5.50 44.32 14.68
C SER A 4 -4.91 43.67 13.41
N SER A 5 -3.94 42.74 13.47
CA SER A 5 -4.06 41.46 14.16
C SER A 5 -2.72 40.70 14.06
N ASN A 6 -2.28 40.07 15.15
CA ASN A 6 -1.70 38.73 15.08
C ASN A 6 -2.90 37.75 14.97
N PRO A 7 -2.88 36.66 14.17
CA PRO A 7 -2.29 35.43 14.70
C PRO A 7 -1.74 34.38 13.68
N GLU A 8 -0.89 33.51 14.23
CA GLU A 8 -0.79 32.05 13.99
C GLU A 8 -0.18 31.49 12.68
N PHE A 9 1.00 30.89 12.83
CA PHE A 9 1.61 29.91 11.92
C PHE A 9 0.67 28.71 11.68
N PRO A 10 0.70 28.05 10.51
CA PRO A 10 1.13 26.65 10.56
C PRO A 10 1.88 26.10 9.33
N ASN A 11 3.03 25.48 9.59
CA ASN A 11 3.38 24.11 9.15
C ASN A 11 3.36 23.72 7.66
N ASN A 12 3.97 24.51 6.77
CA ASN A 12 4.16 24.07 5.37
C ASN A 12 5.18 22.92 5.19
N ALA A 13 5.86 22.49 6.25
CA ALA A 13 6.86 21.43 6.19
C ALA A 13 6.28 20.01 6.30
N LEU A 14 5.04 19.86 6.77
CA LEU A 14 4.41 18.55 6.92
C LEU A 14 3.73 18.07 5.63
N TRP A 15 3.12 18.98 4.86
CA TRP A 15 2.39 18.61 3.64
C TRP A 15 3.32 18.29 2.46
N ALA A 16 4.51 18.90 2.43
CA ALA A 16 5.52 18.61 1.42
C ALA A 16 6.16 17.21 1.57
N SER A 17 6.01 16.59 2.74
CA SER A 17 6.50 15.22 2.98
C SER A 17 5.53 14.16 2.47
N ASP A 18 4.22 14.39 2.52
CA ASP A 18 3.21 13.43 2.03
C ASP A 18 3.15 13.38 0.50
N ASP A 19 3.11 14.53 -0.16
CA ASP A 19 3.03 14.59 -1.64
C ASP A 19 4.27 14.01 -2.32
N ARG A 20 5.45 14.15 -1.70
CA ARG A 20 6.69 13.61 -2.24
C ARG A 20 6.76 12.09 -2.11
N LEU A 21 6.22 11.52 -1.03
CA LEU A 21 6.08 10.07 -0.87
C LEU A 21 5.04 9.52 -1.85
N GLN A 22 3.88 10.17 -1.99
CA GLN A 22 2.87 9.79 -2.98
C GLN A 22 3.42 9.84 -4.40
N THR A 23 4.14 10.90 -4.77
CA THR A 23 4.74 11.02 -6.12
C THR A 23 5.75 9.92 -6.39
N ILE A 24 6.56 9.51 -5.40
CA ILE A 24 7.52 8.41 -5.56
C ILE A 24 6.78 7.07 -5.71
N VAL A 25 5.72 6.83 -4.93
CA VAL A 25 4.86 5.64 -4.99
C VAL A 25 4.06 5.57 -6.30
N ASP A 26 3.58 6.70 -6.82
CA ASP A 26 2.87 6.79 -8.11
C ASP A 26 3.82 6.78 -9.32
N SER A 27 5.07 7.22 -9.12
CA SER A 27 6.14 7.14 -10.12
C SER A 27 6.84 5.78 -10.16
N ALA A 28 6.60 4.92 -9.15
CA ALA A 28 7.04 3.54 -9.22
C ALA A 28 6.40 2.93 -10.46
N MET A 29 7.23 2.42 -11.38
CA MET A 29 6.72 1.74 -12.58
C MET A 29 6.01 0.42 -12.24
N ASP A 30 6.20 -0.08 -11.01
CA ASP A 30 5.67 -1.34 -10.54
C ASP A 30 4.39 -1.17 -9.71
N ALA A 31 3.50 -2.16 -9.78
CA ALA A 31 2.35 -2.27 -8.89
C ALA A 31 2.81 -2.40 -7.43
N ILE A 32 2.27 -1.55 -6.56
CA ILE A 32 2.49 -1.61 -5.10
C ILE A 32 1.19 -2.02 -4.44
N ILE A 33 1.26 -3.11 -3.70
CA ILE A 33 0.14 -3.71 -2.97
C ILE A 33 0.61 -3.96 -1.54
N THR A 34 -0.16 -3.47 -0.58
CA THR A 34 0.08 -3.79 0.83
C THR A 34 -1.08 -4.61 1.37
N MET A 35 -0.80 -5.51 2.32
CA MET A 35 -1.80 -6.35 2.96
C MET A 35 -1.51 -6.51 4.45
N ASN A 36 -2.57 -6.80 5.21
CA ASN A 36 -2.44 -7.16 6.60
C ASN A 36 -1.86 -8.57 6.75
N ILE A 37 -1.60 -8.97 8.00
CA ILE A 37 -1.00 -10.27 8.28
C ILE A 37 -1.92 -11.43 7.87
N ASP A 38 -3.22 -11.20 7.76
CA ASP A 38 -4.22 -12.16 7.32
C ASP A 38 -4.34 -12.27 5.80
N GLY A 39 -3.60 -11.45 5.05
CA GLY A 39 -3.56 -11.48 3.59
C GLY A 39 -4.62 -10.62 2.90
N TYR A 40 -5.30 -9.75 3.63
CA TYR A 40 -6.26 -8.80 3.08
C TYR A 40 -5.58 -7.50 2.69
N VAL A 41 -5.92 -6.98 1.50
CA VAL A 41 -5.36 -5.74 0.97
C VAL A 41 -5.67 -4.55 1.89
N LEU A 42 -4.63 -3.79 2.21
CA LEU A 42 -4.73 -2.52 2.95
C LEU A 42 -4.59 -1.31 2.02
N ASP A 43 -3.75 -1.43 0.99
CA ASP A 43 -3.56 -0.37 0.00
C ASP A 43 -3.22 -0.97 -1.36
N TRP A 44 -3.62 -0.24 -2.39
CA TRP A 44 -3.56 -0.61 -3.79
C TRP A 44 -3.27 0.64 -4.62
N ASN A 45 -2.05 0.75 -5.17
CA ASN A 45 -1.70 1.94 -5.94
C ASN A 45 -2.34 1.94 -7.34
N ARG A 46 -2.35 3.11 -7.99
CA ARG A 46 -2.89 3.27 -9.34
C ARG A 46 -2.28 2.30 -10.35
N ARG A 47 -0.99 1.99 -10.23
CA ARG A 47 -0.33 1.03 -11.11
C ARG A 47 -0.85 -0.40 -10.94
N ALA A 48 -1.20 -0.80 -9.73
CA ALA A 48 -1.85 -2.07 -9.47
C ALA A 48 -3.24 -2.13 -10.12
N GLU A 49 -3.99 -1.02 -10.14
CA GLU A 49 -5.26 -0.93 -10.88
C GLU A 49 -5.04 -1.12 -12.38
N GLU A 50 -4.05 -0.44 -12.96
CA GLU A 50 -3.72 -0.53 -14.38
C GLU A 50 -3.23 -1.93 -14.79
N ILE A 51 -2.48 -2.61 -13.92
CA ILE A 51 -1.87 -3.92 -14.21
C ILE A 51 -2.86 -5.08 -13.99
N PHE A 52 -3.60 -5.07 -12.90
CA PHE A 52 -4.45 -6.20 -12.50
C PHE A 52 -5.94 -5.96 -12.78
N GLY A 53 -6.35 -4.74 -13.12
CA GLY A 53 -7.71 -4.42 -13.54
C GLY A 53 -8.73 -4.24 -12.42
N TRP A 54 -8.29 -4.30 -11.15
CA TRP A 54 -9.14 -4.04 -9.98
C TRP A 54 -8.96 -2.59 -9.53
N SER A 55 -10.05 -1.87 -9.30
CA SER A 55 -9.95 -0.57 -8.63
C SER A 55 -9.50 -0.75 -7.18
N ARG A 56 -8.91 0.29 -6.59
CA ARG A 56 -8.54 0.31 -5.17
C ARG A 56 -9.74 -0.02 -4.28
N ASP A 57 -10.92 0.50 -4.61
CA ASP A 57 -12.13 0.28 -3.80
C ASP A 57 -12.60 -1.18 -3.83
N GLU A 58 -12.41 -1.88 -4.95
CA GLU A 58 -12.70 -3.32 -5.07
C GLU A 58 -11.61 -4.19 -4.43
N ALA A 59 -10.36 -3.77 -4.56
CA ALA A 59 -9.22 -4.51 -4.05
C ALA A 59 -9.11 -4.42 -2.52
N THR A 60 -9.37 -3.24 -1.94
CA THR A 60 -9.19 -3.00 -0.51
C THR A 60 -10.12 -3.87 0.33
N GLY A 61 -9.55 -4.56 1.32
CA GLY A 61 -10.29 -5.51 2.15
C GLY A 61 -10.53 -6.88 1.50
N SER A 62 -10.23 -7.05 0.22
CA SER A 62 -10.28 -8.34 -0.46
C SER A 62 -9.01 -9.15 -0.20
N SER A 63 -9.10 -10.47 -0.36
CA SER A 63 -7.94 -11.37 -0.24
C SER A 63 -6.99 -11.17 -1.41
N VAL A 64 -5.71 -10.87 -1.14
CA VAL A 64 -4.67 -10.77 -2.19
C VAL A 64 -4.60 -12.05 -3.03
N SER A 65 -4.86 -13.20 -2.40
CA SER A 65 -4.83 -14.50 -3.08
C SER A 65 -5.89 -14.62 -4.16
N GLU A 66 -7.06 -14.00 -3.97
CA GLU A 66 -8.17 -14.07 -4.92
C GLU A 66 -8.00 -13.08 -6.07
N LEU A 67 -7.30 -11.96 -5.83
CA LEU A 67 -7.13 -10.90 -6.82
C LEU A 67 -6.03 -11.18 -7.84
N ILE A 68 -4.86 -11.65 -7.38
CA ILE A 68 -3.64 -11.65 -8.21
C ILE A 68 -2.84 -12.95 -8.19
N ILE A 69 -3.13 -13.88 -7.28
CA ILE A 69 -2.34 -15.11 -7.15
C ILE A 69 -2.93 -16.19 -8.07
N PRO A 70 -2.17 -16.69 -9.06
CA PRO A 70 -2.67 -17.75 -9.93
C PRO A 70 -3.02 -19.02 -9.12
N PRO A 71 -4.06 -19.79 -9.53
CA PRO A 71 -4.54 -20.94 -8.77
C PRO A 71 -3.45 -21.95 -8.39
N GLN A 72 -2.48 -22.19 -9.27
CA GLN A 72 -1.38 -23.12 -9.01
C GLN A 72 -0.44 -22.70 -7.87
N TYR A 73 -0.42 -21.41 -7.51
CA TYR A 73 0.44 -20.86 -6.47
C TYR A 73 -0.30 -20.55 -5.16
N LEU A 74 -1.62 -20.74 -5.09
CA LEU A 74 -2.43 -20.41 -3.91
C LEU A 74 -1.94 -21.11 -2.64
N ASN A 75 -1.70 -22.42 -2.71
CA ASN A 75 -1.23 -23.20 -1.56
C ASN A 75 0.14 -22.70 -1.07
N GLN A 76 1.05 -22.44 -2.01
CA GLN A 76 2.39 -21.92 -1.69
C GLN A 76 2.32 -20.52 -1.07
N HIS A 77 1.45 -19.65 -1.58
CA HIS A 77 1.21 -18.31 -1.02
C HIS A 77 0.66 -18.40 0.40
N GLN A 78 -0.36 -19.25 0.63
CA GLN A 78 -0.94 -19.46 1.95
C GLN A 78 0.08 -20.04 2.95
N ASP A 79 0.92 -20.98 2.53
CA ASP A 79 2.01 -21.50 3.35
C ASP A 79 3.03 -20.41 3.70
N GLY A 80 3.38 -19.56 2.73
CA GLY A 80 4.24 -18.40 2.95
C GLY A 80 3.65 -17.43 3.97
N LEU A 81 2.35 -17.14 3.87
CA LEU A 81 1.66 -16.26 4.80
C LEU A 81 1.57 -16.86 6.22
N ARG A 82 1.28 -18.16 6.33
CA ARG A 82 1.31 -18.89 7.62
C ARG A 82 2.69 -18.80 8.27
N GLN A 83 3.76 -19.00 7.50
CA GLN A 83 5.11 -18.90 8.00
C GLN A 83 5.46 -17.46 8.41
N PHE A 84 5.03 -16.46 7.61
CA PHE A 84 5.23 -15.06 7.93
C PHE A 84 4.54 -14.68 9.25
N LYS A 85 3.27 -15.07 9.44
CA LYS A 85 2.55 -14.91 10.70
C LYS A 85 3.31 -15.47 11.90
N ALA A 86 3.90 -16.65 11.74
CA ALA A 86 4.59 -17.35 12.83
C ALA A 86 5.99 -16.80 13.14
N THR A 87 6.66 -16.18 12.17
CA THR A 87 8.10 -15.87 12.27
C THR A 87 8.47 -14.42 12.03
N GLY A 88 7.56 -13.60 11.49
CA GLY A 88 7.84 -12.24 11.01
C GLY A 88 8.78 -12.18 9.80
N LYS A 89 9.22 -13.32 9.24
CA LYS A 89 10.15 -13.39 8.11
C LYS A 89 9.43 -13.86 6.85
N GLY A 90 9.26 -12.96 5.90
CA GLY A 90 8.71 -13.28 4.59
C GLY A 90 9.77 -13.99 3.76
N ARG A 91 9.37 -14.97 2.94
CA ARG A 91 10.28 -15.76 2.10
C ARG A 91 10.87 -14.95 0.90
N LEU A 92 10.68 -13.63 0.86
CA LEU A 92 10.96 -12.77 -0.31
C LEU A 92 11.86 -11.55 -0.03
N ILE A 93 12.47 -11.40 1.15
CA ILE A 93 13.42 -10.30 1.36
C ILE A 93 14.82 -10.87 1.60
N ASN A 94 15.56 -11.05 0.52
CA ASN A 94 17.02 -11.15 0.56
C ASN A 94 17.58 -10.56 -0.75
N ASN A 95 18.18 -9.37 -0.66
CA ASN A 95 19.20 -8.90 -1.59
C ASN A 95 20.51 -8.88 -0.82
#